data_AF-A0A9X1HYY8-F1
#
_entry.id   AF-A0A9X1HYY8-F1
#
_cell.length_a   1.000
_cell.length_b   1.000
_cell.length_c   1.000
_cell.angle_alpha   90.00
_cell.angle_beta   90.00
_cell.angle_gamma   90.00
#
_symmetry.space_group_name_H-M   'P 1'
#
loop_
_entity.id
_entity.type
_entity.pdbx_description
1 polymer ?
#
loop_
_entity_poly.entity_id
_entity_poly.type
_entity_poly.pdbx_seq_one_letter_code
_entity_poly.pdbx_strand_id
1 'polypeptide(L)'
;MKITEQQIQQLYTFTALHYVEFYDVQTELVDHLANGIEAQWKENPKLKFEDALRIEFKKFGVYGFSDVVEQKRAALSKHYRKLVWKFTKTYFKFPKIIATLFSIWLLFKSLTLIENKNYIVVPVVIFLLVFNFYYLFKAKRETKLMKKKTGKNWLFLHVTSQMGGIIHIFNLGIYIPHFFGANQSWSLTKYLVFSAGAVLYFIVFYVAVNIVSPQLNKTVEKQFPEHKFI
;
A
#
# COMPACT_ATOMS: atom_id res chain seq x y z
N MET A 1 6.19 38.03 5.06
CA MET A 1 4.94 37.69 5.77
C MET A 1 4.84 36.16 5.82
N LYS A 2 4.17 35.57 6.80
CA LYS A 2 3.98 34.11 6.88
C LYS A 2 2.51 33.76 6.68
N ILE A 3 2.25 32.60 6.11
CA ILE A 3 0.90 32.10 5.95
C ILE A 3 0.28 31.76 7.32
N THR A 4 -1.00 32.11 7.49
CA THR A 4 -1.78 31.78 8.69
C THR A 4 -2.44 30.40 8.58
N GLU A 5 -2.83 29.79 9.69
CA GLU A 5 -3.54 28.50 9.68
C GLU A 5 -4.84 28.53 8.86
N GLN A 6 -5.58 29.65 8.89
CA GLN A 6 -6.78 29.82 8.07
C GLN A 6 -6.46 29.80 6.58
N GLN A 7 -5.35 30.44 6.17
CA GLN A 7 -4.88 30.42 4.79
C GLN A 7 -4.38 29.03 4.37
N ILE A 8 -3.73 28.27 5.27
CA ILE A 8 -3.39 26.86 5.02
C ILE A 8 -4.65 26.05 4.72
N GLN A 9 -5.72 26.23 5.51
CA GLN A 9 -6.97 25.53 5.28
C GLN A 9 -7.64 25.94 3.94
N GLN A 10 -7.50 27.20 3.53
CA GLN A 10 -7.91 27.66 2.21
C GLN A 10 -7.10 26.98 1.10
N LEU A 11 -5.78 26.80 1.26
CA LEU A 11 -4.95 26.07 0.29
C LEU A 11 -5.33 24.58 0.19
N TYR A 12 -5.64 23.91 1.31
CA TYR A 12 -6.17 22.54 1.29
C TYR A 12 -7.50 22.46 0.54
N THR A 13 -8.40 23.42 0.77
CA THR A 13 -9.69 23.49 0.07
C THR A 13 -9.48 23.74 -1.42
N PHE A 14 -8.57 24.65 -1.76
CA PHE A 14 -8.20 24.97 -3.13
C PHE A 14 -7.66 23.76 -3.87
N THR A 15 -6.69 23.03 -3.29
CA THR A 15 -6.12 21.82 -3.91
C THR A 15 -7.16 20.71 -4.06
N ALA A 16 -8.05 20.52 -3.08
CA ALA A 16 -9.14 19.55 -3.18
C ALA A 16 -10.14 19.89 -4.31
N LEU A 17 -10.49 21.17 -4.49
CA LEU A 17 -11.36 21.63 -5.58
C LEU A 17 -10.71 21.44 -6.96
N HIS A 18 -9.38 21.39 -7.02
CA HIS A 18 -8.61 21.08 -8.22
C HIS A 18 -8.27 19.58 -8.33
N TYR A 19 -9.14 18.71 -7.80
CA TYR A 19 -9.12 17.25 -7.96
C TYR A 19 -7.87 16.53 -7.43
N VAL A 20 -7.17 17.13 -6.47
CA VAL A 20 -6.09 16.44 -5.76
C VAL A 20 -6.72 15.49 -4.73
N GLU A 21 -6.79 14.19 -5.04
CA GLU A 21 -7.55 13.22 -4.25
C GLU A 21 -6.92 12.89 -2.89
N PHE A 22 -5.61 12.66 -2.84
CA PHE A 22 -4.93 12.12 -1.67
C PHE A 22 -4.35 13.23 -0.80
N TYR A 23 -4.62 13.17 0.49
CA TYR A 23 -4.22 14.20 1.44
C TYR A 23 -2.70 14.35 1.58
N ASP A 24 -1.97 13.24 1.54
CA ASP A 24 -0.50 13.24 1.55
C ASP A 24 0.10 13.90 0.29
N VAL A 25 -0.60 13.84 -0.86
CA VAL A 25 -0.25 14.61 -2.07
C VAL A 25 -0.70 16.07 -1.94
N GLN A 26 -1.87 16.33 -1.34
CA GLN A 26 -2.33 17.70 -1.07
C GLN A 26 -1.33 18.46 -0.20
N THR A 27 -0.81 17.86 0.88
CA THR A 27 0.13 18.53 1.79
C THR A 27 1.38 19.01 1.06
N GLU A 28 1.92 18.21 0.13
CA GLU A 28 3.07 18.61 -0.71
C GLU A 28 2.75 19.81 -1.62
N LEU A 29 1.53 19.87 -2.17
CA LEU A 29 1.10 21.00 -3.01
C LEU A 29 0.79 22.23 -2.17
N VAL A 30 0.18 22.07 -1.00
CA VAL A 30 -0.08 23.15 -0.06
C VAL A 30 1.22 23.79 0.40
N ASP A 31 2.24 22.99 0.72
CA ASP A 31 3.58 23.49 1.06
C ASP A 31 4.20 24.28 -0.11
N HIS A 32 4.12 23.75 -1.34
CA HIS A 32 4.59 24.47 -2.52
C HIS A 32 3.87 25.81 -2.72
N LEU A 33 2.54 25.83 -2.64
CA LEU A 33 1.74 27.06 -2.79
C LEU A 33 2.05 28.05 -1.67
N ALA A 34 2.19 27.58 -0.43
CA ALA A 34 2.49 28.41 0.71
C ALA A 34 3.86 29.09 0.57
N ASN A 35 4.89 28.31 0.24
CA ASN A 35 6.24 28.83 0.01
C ASN A 35 6.28 29.83 -1.15
N GLY A 36 5.51 29.58 -2.23
CA GLY A 36 5.39 30.49 -3.36
C GLY A 36 4.72 31.82 -2.99
N ILE A 37 3.63 31.78 -2.22
CA ILE A 37 2.93 32.98 -1.72
C ILE A 37 3.82 33.78 -0.77
N GLU A 38 4.53 33.11 0.14
CA GLU A 38 5.45 33.78 1.06
C GLU A 38 6.61 34.45 0.33
N ALA A 39 7.11 33.84 -0.76
CA ALA A 39 8.11 34.44 -1.64
C ALA A 39 7.56 35.70 -2.34
N GLN A 40 6.35 35.64 -2.89
CA GLN A 40 5.69 36.80 -3.49
C GLN A 40 5.50 37.95 -2.47
N TRP A 41 5.18 37.64 -1.21
CA TRP A 41 5.08 38.64 -0.15
C TRP A 41 6.41 39.25 0.29
N LYS A 42 7.54 38.59 0.04
CA LYS A 42 8.86 39.21 0.25
C LYS A 42 9.11 40.30 -0.79
N GLU A 43 8.65 40.11 -2.02
CA GLU A 43 8.79 41.07 -3.11
C GLU A 43 7.73 42.18 -3.04
N ASN A 44 6.48 41.82 -2.75
CA ASN A 44 5.36 42.74 -2.62
C ASN A 44 4.52 42.45 -1.36
N PRO A 45 4.87 43.06 -0.20
CA PRO A 45 4.16 42.83 1.06
C PRO A 45 2.68 43.27 1.08
N LYS A 46 2.24 44.10 0.12
CA LYS A 46 0.86 44.59 0.03
C LYS A 46 -0.04 43.69 -0.83
N LEU A 47 0.51 42.63 -1.43
CA LEU A 47 -0.23 41.71 -2.28
C LEU A 47 -1.26 40.92 -1.45
N LYS A 48 -2.51 40.89 -1.91
CA LYS A 48 -3.56 40.10 -1.24
C LYS A 48 -3.30 38.61 -1.44
N PHE A 49 -3.68 37.81 -0.44
CA PHE A 49 -3.52 36.35 -0.46
C PHE A 49 -4.13 35.70 -1.70
N GLU A 50 -5.36 36.06 -2.05
CA GLU A 50 -6.08 35.49 -3.20
C GLU A 50 -5.38 35.80 -4.53
N ASP A 51 -4.82 37.00 -4.65
CA ASP A 51 -4.04 37.40 -5.82
C ASP A 51 -2.72 36.62 -5.88
N ALA A 52 -2.02 36.48 -4.75
CA ALA A 52 -0.80 35.70 -4.66
C ALA A 52 -1.03 34.22 -5.00
N LEU A 53 -2.11 33.62 -4.49
CA LEU A 53 -2.52 32.25 -4.80
C LEU A 53 -2.82 32.09 -6.29
N ARG A 54 -3.57 33.02 -6.89
CA ARG A 54 -3.88 32.98 -8.32
C ARG A 54 -2.63 33.11 -9.19
N ILE A 55 -1.69 33.98 -8.81
CA ILE A 55 -0.40 34.13 -9.49
C ILE A 55 0.42 32.84 -9.36
N GLU A 56 0.49 32.26 -8.16
CA GLU A 56 1.21 31.01 -7.94
C GLU A 56 0.61 29.86 -8.73
N PHE A 57 -0.72 29.74 -8.71
CA PHE A 57 -1.44 28.69 -9.44
C PHE A 57 -1.26 28.81 -10.96
N LYS A 58 -1.19 30.03 -11.52
CA LYS A 58 -0.94 30.22 -12.95
C LYS A 58 0.40 29.65 -13.42
N LYS A 59 1.40 29.51 -12.53
CA LYS A 59 2.70 28.90 -12.87
C LYS A 59 2.58 27.43 -13.27
N PHE A 60 1.49 26.76 -12.90
CA PHE A 60 1.21 25.37 -13.28
C PHE A 60 0.65 25.24 -14.71
N GLY A 61 0.38 26.35 -15.39
CA GLY A 61 -0.05 26.34 -16.79
C GLY A 61 -1.49 25.86 -17.01
N VAL A 62 -1.82 25.57 -18.27
CA VAL A 62 -3.20 25.25 -18.72
C VAL A 62 -3.73 23.96 -18.10
N TYR A 63 -2.84 22.99 -17.84
CA TYR A 63 -3.20 21.71 -17.22
C TYR A 63 -3.32 21.78 -15.69
N GLY A 64 -3.08 22.96 -15.09
CA GLY A 64 -3.13 23.16 -13.64
C GLY A 64 -2.29 22.12 -12.91
N PHE A 65 -2.85 21.49 -11.89
CA PHE A 65 -2.10 20.54 -11.06
C PHE A 65 -1.83 19.18 -11.71
N SER A 66 -2.37 18.85 -12.89
CA SER A 66 -2.32 17.48 -13.44
C SER A 66 -0.91 16.87 -13.44
N ASP A 67 0.04 17.53 -14.11
CA ASP A 67 1.41 17.00 -14.27
C ASP A 67 2.13 16.90 -12.92
N VAL A 68 1.98 17.91 -12.06
CA VAL A 68 2.64 17.95 -10.76
C VAL A 68 2.04 16.92 -9.80
N VAL A 69 0.72 16.75 -9.81
CA VAL A 69 0.03 15.71 -9.03
C VAL A 69 0.50 14.34 -9.45
N GLU A 70 0.59 14.07 -10.75
CA GLU A 70 1.07 12.77 -11.25
C GLU A 70 2.50 12.50 -10.79
N GLN A 71 3.40 13.48 -10.97
CA GLN A 71 4.80 13.37 -10.55
C GLN A 71 4.93 13.15 -9.04
N LYS A 72 4.23 13.95 -8.22
CA LYS A 72 4.24 13.85 -6.76
C LYS A 72 3.64 12.53 -6.29
N ARG A 73 2.51 12.11 -6.87
CA ARG A 73 1.89 10.82 -6.60
C ARG A 73 2.84 9.66 -6.95
N ALA A 74 3.53 9.72 -8.09
CA ALA A 74 4.47 8.68 -8.49
C ALA A 74 5.68 8.61 -7.54
N ALA A 75 6.26 9.76 -7.19
CA ALA A 75 7.37 9.85 -6.24
C ALA A 75 6.98 9.31 -4.85
N LEU A 76 5.83 9.73 -4.33
CA LEU A 76 5.33 9.31 -3.03
C LEU A 76 4.91 7.83 -3.03
N SER A 77 4.30 7.35 -4.12
CA SER A 77 4.03 5.92 -4.30
C SER A 77 5.32 5.08 -4.28
N LYS A 78 6.38 5.56 -4.96
CA LYS A 78 7.69 4.90 -4.94
C LYS A 78 8.29 4.89 -3.53
N HIS A 79 8.13 5.98 -2.78
CA HIS A 79 8.54 6.04 -1.38
C HIS A 79 7.80 4.99 -0.53
N TYR A 80 6.46 4.93 -0.60
CA TYR A 80 5.69 3.93 0.15
C TYR A 80 6.02 2.49 -0.25
N ARG A 81 6.21 2.20 -1.54
CA ARG A 81 6.66 0.87 -2.00
C ARG A 81 8.02 0.50 -1.41
N LYS A 82 8.97 1.44 -1.32
CA LYS A 82 10.25 1.21 -0.65
C LYS A 82 10.07 0.87 0.83
N LEU A 83 9.17 1.57 1.53
CA LEU A 83 8.84 1.27 2.93
C LEU A 83 8.21 -0.11 3.08
N VAL A 84 7.25 -0.47 2.22
CA VAL A 84 6.64 -1.82 2.21
C VAL A 84 7.72 -2.89 2.05
N TRP A 85 8.66 -2.72 1.11
CA TRP A 85 9.78 -3.65 0.94
C TRP A 85 10.71 -3.70 2.15
N LYS A 86 11.03 -2.53 2.73
CA LYS A 86 11.84 -2.44 3.95
C LYS A 86 11.21 -3.22 5.09
N PHE A 87 9.91 -3.03 5.34
CA PHE A 87 9.17 -3.70 6.41
C PHE A 87 8.97 -5.18 6.13
N THR A 88 8.73 -5.57 4.88
CA THR A 88 8.62 -6.98 4.47
C THR A 88 9.91 -7.74 4.77
N LYS A 89 11.08 -7.15 4.49
CA LYS A 89 12.39 -7.74 4.80
C LYS A 89 12.61 -7.96 6.30
N THR A 90 11.89 -7.26 7.19
CA THR A 90 12.02 -7.49 8.64
C THR A 90 11.45 -8.84 9.06
N TYR A 91 10.53 -9.43 8.29
CA TYR A 91 10.00 -10.77 8.57
C TYR A 91 11.05 -11.86 8.34
N PHE A 92 11.83 -11.78 7.26
CA PHE A 92 12.80 -12.81 6.88
C PHE A 92 14.10 -12.79 7.69
N LYS A 93 14.08 -12.21 8.89
CA LYS A 93 15.16 -12.30 9.86
C LYS A 93 15.08 -13.61 10.64
N PHE A 94 16.21 -14.06 11.17
CA PHE A 94 16.26 -15.21 12.07
C PHE A 94 15.35 -14.96 13.31
N PRO A 95 14.59 -15.96 13.79
CA PRO A 95 14.49 -17.36 13.34
C PRO A 95 13.41 -17.64 12.27
N LYS A 96 12.64 -16.62 11.84
CA LYS A 96 11.45 -16.79 10.98
C LYS A 96 11.76 -17.36 9.60
N ILE A 97 12.95 -17.13 9.07
CA ILE A 97 13.39 -17.74 7.80
C ILE A 97 13.52 -19.26 7.93
N ILE A 98 13.98 -19.78 9.06
CA ILE A 98 14.05 -21.23 9.33
C ILE A 98 12.64 -21.80 9.43
N ALA A 99 11.75 -21.13 10.16
CA ALA A 99 10.35 -21.55 10.24
C ALA A 99 9.68 -21.58 8.85
N THR A 100 10.02 -20.65 7.97
CA THR A 100 9.53 -20.61 6.58
C THR A 100 10.04 -21.82 5.79
N LEU A 101 11.35 -22.07 5.79
CA LEU A 101 11.95 -23.21 5.09
C LEU A 101 11.43 -24.54 5.63
N PHE A 102 11.30 -24.65 6.95
CA PHE A 102 10.73 -25.82 7.61
C PHE A 102 9.27 -26.05 7.19
N SER A 103 8.46 -24.99 7.11
CA SER A 103 7.05 -25.09 6.68
C SER A 103 6.94 -25.56 5.22
N ILE A 104 7.82 -25.07 4.33
CA ILE A 104 7.89 -25.53 2.94
C ILE A 104 8.26 -27.01 2.89
N TRP A 105 9.31 -27.39 3.61
CA TRP A 105 9.77 -28.78 3.68
C TRP A 105 8.69 -29.72 4.24
N LEU A 106 8.00 -29.30 5.30
CA LEU A 106 6.94 -30.09 5.94
C LEU A 106 5.77 -30.34 4.98
N LEU A 107 5.29 -29.28 4.30
CA LEU A 107 4.22 -29.40 3.33
C LEU A 107 4.64 -30.26 2.13
N PHE A 108 5.88 -30.09 1.66
CA PHE A 108 6.46 -30.89 0.58
C PHE A 108 6.51 -32.37 0.96
N LYS A 109 7.07 -32.70 2.13
CA LYS A 109 7.16 -34.08 2.62
C LYS A 109 5.78 -34.71 2.75
N SER A 110 4.81 -33.98 3.31
CA SER A 110 3.43 -34.45 3.44
C SER A 110 2.83 -34.85 2.09
N LEU A 111 3.04 -34.04 1.04
CA LEU A 111 2.53 -34.33 -0.31
C LEU A 111 3.22 -35.52 -1.01
N THR A 112 4.47 -35.80 -0.64
CA THR A 112 5.21 -36.96 -1.17
C THR A 112 4.89 -38.27 -0.45
N LEU A 113 4.50 -38.22 0.82
CA LEU A 113 4.22 -39.41 1.64
C LEU A 113 2.77 -39.90 1.48
N ILE A 114 1.82 -39.01 1.24
CA ILE A 114 0.41 -39.39 1.06
C ILE A 114 0.14 -39.75 -0.40
N GLU A 115 -0.43 -40.94 -0.63
CA GLU A 115 -0.79 -41.44 -1.95
C GLU A 115 -1.77 -40.48 -2.65
N ASN A 116 -2.92 -40.22 -2.02
CA ASN A 116 -3.89 -39.27 -2.52
C ASN A 116 -3.64 -37.84 -2.00
N LYS A 117 -3.02 -37.03 -2.85
CA LYS A 117 -2.59 -35.66 -2.56
C LYS A 117 -3.76 -34.72 -2.30
N ASN A 118 -4.95 -35.04 -2.79
CA ASN A 118 -6.12 -34.19 -2.63
C ASN A 118 -6.51 -34.03 -1.16
N TYR A 119 -6.18 -35.00 -0.30
CA TYR A 119 -6.36 -34.90 1.15
C TYR A 119 -5.53 -33.78 1.79
N ILE A 120 -4.46 -33.31 1.15
CA ILE A 120 -3.67 -32.17 1.61
C ILE A 120 -4.00 -30.92 0.77
N VAL A 121 -3.98 -31.06 -0.56
CA VAL A 121 -4.12 -29.93 -1.49
C VAL A 121 -5.44 -29.22 -1.26
N VAL A 122 -6.57 -29.95 -1.22
CA VAL A 122 -7.91 -29.34 -1.12
C VAL A 122 -8.08 -28.55 0.19
N PRO A 123 -7.77 -29.11 1.39
CA PRO A 123 -7.83 -28.34 2.63
C PRO A 123 -6.91 -27.13 2.64
N VAL A 124 -5.68 -27.24 2.11
CA VAL A 124 -4.74 -26.10 2.03
C VAL A 124 -5.31 -25.00 1.13
N VAL A 125 -5.87 -25.35 -0.04
CA VAL A 125 -6.49 -24.38 -0.95
C VAL A 125 -7.67 -23.69 -0.26
N ILE A 126 -8.58 -24.45 0.36
CA ILE A 126 -9.74 -23.89 1.07
C ILE A 126 -9.27 -22.95 2.18
N PHE A 127 -8.27 -23.36 2.97
CA PHE A 127 -7.67 -22.52 4.00
C PHE A 127 -7.11 -21.23 3.42
N LEU A 128 -6.32 -21.29 2.34
CA LEU A 128 -5.75 -20.11 1.69
C LEU A 128 -6.82 -19.19 1.13
N LEU A 129 -7.92 -19.71 0.58
CA LEU A 129 -9.05 -18.92 0.11
C LEU A 129 -9.78 -18.22 1.26
N VAL A 130 -10.13 -18.93 2.33
CA VAL A 130 -10.78 -18.34 3.51
C VAL A 130 -9.88 -17.28 4.14
N PHE A 131 -8.59 -17.60 4.30
CA PHE A 131 -7.58 -16.66 4.79
C PHE A 131 -7.52 -15.41 3.89
N ASN A 132 -7.55 -15.59 2.58
CA ASN A 132 -7.55 -14.49 1.63
C ASN A 132 -8.74 -13.55 1.81
N PHE A 133 -9.96 -14.10 1.87
CA PHE A 133 -11.15 -13.30 2.11
C PHE A 133 -11.07 -12.56 3.44
N TYR A 134 -10.65 -13.25 4.52
CA TYR A 134 -10.47 -12.61 5.82
C TYR A 134 -9.55 -11.38 5.75
N TYR A 135 -8.39 -11.48 5.07
CA TYR A 135 -7.47 -10.34 4.94
C TYR A 135 -7.99 -9.25 4.02
N LEU A 136 -8.68 -9.59 2.93
CA LEU A 136 -9.36 -8.61 2.07
C LEU A 136 -10.38 -7.80 2.85
N PHE A 137 -11.22 -8.45 3.65
CA PHE A 137 -12.19 -7.79 4.51
C PHE A 137 -11.51 -6.93 5.57
N LYS A 138 -10.46 -7.44 6.22
CA LYS A 138 -9.69 -6.68 7.20
C LYS A 138 -9.06 -5.43 6.59
N ALA A 139 -8.40 -5.53 5.44
CA ALA A 139 -7.78 -4.41 4.75
C ALA A 139 -8.82 -3.35 4.32
N LYS A 140 -9.93 -3.75 3.71
CA LYS A 140 -11.04 -2.84 3.36
C LYS A 140 -11.61 -2.14 4.59
N ARG A 141 -11.77 -2.87 5.70
CA ARG A 141 -12.25 -2.32 6.97
C ARG A 141 -11.27 -1.29 7.53
N GLU A 142 -9.97 -1.57 7.54
CA GLU A 142 -8.93 -0.63 7.97
C GLU A 142 -8.99 0.67 7.16
N THR A 143 -9.03 0.60 5.82
CA THR A 143 -9.15 1.80 4.97
C THR A 143 -10.42 2.59 5.25
N LYS A 144 -11.57 1.91 5.41
CA LYS A 144 -12.85 2.57 5.71
C LYS A 144 -12.84 3.24 7.08
N LEU A 145 -12.27 2.60 8.10
CA LEU A 145 -12.13 3.16 9.44
C LEU A 145 -11.24 4.39 9.44
N MET A 146 -10.12 4.34 8.72
CA MET A 146 -9.17 5.45 8.58
C MET A 146 -9.80 6.65 7.90
N LYS A 147 -10.54 6.42 6.80
CA LYS A 147 -11.31 7.47 6.13
C LYS A 147 -12.39 8.06 7.04
N LYS A 148 -13.06 7.23 7.86
CA LYS A 148 -14.05 7.71 8.84
C LYS A 148 -13.43 8.56 9.96
N LYS A 149 -12.25 8.19 10.46
CA LYS A 149 -11.54 8.91 11.53
C LYS A 149 -10.95 10.24 11.05
N THR A 150 -10.32 10.24 9.87
CA THR A 150 -9.55 11.40 9.38
C THR A 150 -10.36 12.29 8.43
N GLY A 151 -11.43 11.77 7.84
CA GLY A 151 -12.16 12.44 6.76
C GLY A 151 -11.36 12.54 5.45
N LYS A 152 -10.19 11.89 5.36
CA LYS A 152 -9.25 12.02 4.24
C LYS A 152 -9.02 10.70 3.51
N ASN A 153 -8.71 10.80 2.22
CA ASN A 153 -8.15 9.70 1.43
C ASN A 153 -6.63 9.76 1.50
N TRP A 154 -5.96 8.62 1.68
CA TRP A 154 -4.51 8.54 1.84
C TRP A 154 -3.90 7.67 0.74
N LEU A 155 -2.83 8.15 0.09
CA LEU A 155 -2.17 7.41 -0.99
C LEU A 155 -1.49 6.15 -0.46
N PHE A 156 -0.91 6.18 0.74
CA PHE A 156 -0.22 5.01 1.29
C PHE A 156 -1.16 3.80 1.47
N LEU A 157 -2.42 4.02 1.87
CA LEU A 157 -3.45 2.97 1.98
C LEU A 157 -3.81 2.39 0.61
N HIS A 158 -3.83 3.22 -0.42
CA HIS A 158 -4.05 2.77 -1.78
C HIS A 158 -2.86 1.95 -2.30
N VAL A 159 -1.62 2.40 -2.05
CA VAL A 159 -0.40 1.66 -2.43
C VAL A 159 -0.35 0.29 -1.76
N THR A 160 -0.65 0.18 -0.47
CA THR A 160 -0.67 -1.12 0.23
C THR A 160 -1.78 -2.02 -0.28
N SER A 161 -2.98 -1.49 -0.53
CA SER A 161 -4.09 -2.26 -1.09
C SER A 161 -3.79 -2.79 -2.50
N GLN A 162 -3.22 -1.96 -3.38
CA GLN A 162 -2.83 -2.37 -4.74
C GLN A 162 -1.77 -3.48 -4.73
N MET A 163 -0.79 -3.41 -3.83
CA MET A 163 0.19 -4.47 -3.67
C MET A 163 -0.46 -5.78 -3.23
N GLY A 164 -1.47 -5.72 -2.35
CA GLY A 164 -2.38 -6.83 -2.05
C GLY A 164 -2.99 -7.43 -3.32
N GLY A 165 -3.58 -6.59 -4.18
CA GLY A 165 -4.15 -6.94 -5.49
C GLY A 165 -3.25 -7.83 -6.34
N ILE A 166 -1.98 -7.45 -6.49
CA ILE A 166 -0.98 -8.19 -7.28
C ILE A 166 -0.76 -9.61 -6.74
N ILE A 167 -0.79 -9.78 -5.41
CA ILE A 167 -0.59 -11.08 -4.75
C ILE A 167 -1.72 -12.06 -5.10
N HIS A 168 -2.96 -11.57 -5.31
CA HIS A 168 -4.09 -12.42 -5.71
C HIS A 168 -3.92 -12.99 -7.13
N ILE A 169 -3.33 -12.23 -8.05
CA ILE A 169 -3.05 -12.71 -9.41
C ILE A 169 -2.03 -13.84 -9.36
N PHE A 170 -1.00 -13.73 -8.52
CA PHE A 170 -0.01 -14.79 -8.30
C PHE A 170 -0.63 -16.06 -7.65
N ASN A 171 -1.71 -15.93 -6.86
CA ASN A 171 -2.38 -17.07 -6.23
C ASN A 171 -2.94 -18.06 -7.26
N LEU A 172 -3.51 -17.54 -8.35
CA LEU A 172 -4.09 -18.36 -9.42
C LEU A 172 -3.04 -19.29 -10.04
N GLY A 173 -1.78 -18.84 -10.10
CA GLY A 173 -0.65 -19.62 -10.62
C GLY A 173 -0.32 -20.88 -9.80
N ILE A 174 -0.58 -20.87 -8.49
CA ILE A 174 -0.26 -22.00 -7.60
C ILE A 174 -1.17 -23.20 -7.90
N TYR A 175 -2.37 -22.98 -8.43
CA TYR A 175 -3.33 -24.04 -8.71
C TYR A 175 -3.22 -24.63 -10.12
N ILE A 176 -2.42 -24.02 -11.00
CA ILE A 176 -2.19 -24.49 -12.38
C ILE A 176 -1.80 -25.98 -12.42
N PRO A 177 -0.89 -26.50 -11.57
CA PRO A 177 -0.53 -27.92 -11.59
C PRO A 177 -1.69 -28.88 -11.27
N HIS A 178 -2.69 -28.42 -10.52
CA HIS A 178 -3.86 -29.22 -10.13
C HIS A 178 -4.91 -29.26 -11.24
N PHE A 179 -5.20 -28.12 -11.88
CA PHE A 179 -6.19 -28.05 -12.97
C PHE A 179 -5.69 -28.64 -14.30
N PHE A 180 -4.41 -28.44 -14.64
CA PHE A 180 -3.85 -28.88 -15.92
C PHE A 180 -3.17 -30.27 -15.85
N GLY A 181 -3.17 -30.93 -14.68
CA GLY A 181 -2.46 -32.19 -14.44
C GLY A 181 -3.31 -33.30 -13.83
N ALA A 182 -4.64 -33.20 -13.85
CA ALA A 182 -5.57 -34.04 -13.09
C ALA A 182 -5.38 -35.57 -13.26
N ASN A 183 -4.78 -36.03 -14.36
CA ASN A 183 -4.58 -37.45 -14.68
C ASN A 183 -3.12 -37.91 -14.67
N GLN A 184 -2.16 -37.08 -14.25
CA GLN A 184 -0.74 -37.46 -14.14
C GLN A 184 -0.23 -37.36 -12.71
N SER A 185 0.60 -38.33 -12.30
CA SER A 185 1.32 -38.23 -11.04
C SER A 185 2.16 -36.94 -11.01
N TRP A 186 2.14 -36.25 -9.87
CA TRP A 186 2.90 -35.02 -9.73
C TRP A 186 4.39 -35.35 -9.72
N SER A 187 5.17 -34.61 -10.51
CA SER A 187 6.64 -34.66 -10.47
C SER A 187 7.17 -33.97 -9.21
N LEU A 188 8.43 -34.24 -8.86
CA LEU A 188 9.13 -33.59 -7.75
C LEU A 188 9.00 -32.06 -7.79
N THR A 189 9.15 -31.48 -8.98
CA THR A 189 9.04 -30.05 -9.23
C THR A 189 7.64 -29.52 -8.92
N LYS A 190 6.58 -30.25 -9.28
CA LYS A 190 5.19 -29.82 -8.99
C LYS A 190 4.93 -29.78 -7.48
N TYR A 191 5.40 -30.76 -6.71
CA TYR A 191 5.31 -30.71 -5.25
C TYR A 191 6.03 -29.51 -4.68
N LEU A 192 7.29 -29.28 -5.11
CA LEU A 192 8.09 -28.18 -4.59
C LEU A 192 7.45 -26.81 -4.89
N VAL A 193 6.99 -26.61 -6.14
CA VAL A 193 6.34 -25.37 -6.56
C VAL A 193 5.06 -25.13 -5.77
N PHE A 194 4.21 -26.15 -5.59
CA PHE A 194 2.99 -26.00 -4.80
C PHE A 194 3.30 -25.68 -3.34
N SER A 195 4.22 -26.42 -2.71
CA SER A 195 4.57 -26.22 -1.30
C SER A 195 5.20 -24.85 -1.04
N ALA A 196 6.17 -24.45 -1.86
CA ALA A 196 6.79 -23.14 -1.77
C ALA A 196 5.78 -22.03 -2.05
N GLY A 197 4.98 -22.17 -3.10
CA GLY A 197 3.94 -21.22 -3.47
C GLY A 197 2.91 -21.02 -2.35
N ALA A 198 2.34 -22.10 -1.81
CA ALA A 198 1.33 -22.05 -0.76
C ALA A 198 1.85 -21.38 0.52
N VAL A 199 3.06 -21.75 0.97
CA VAL A 199 3.67 -21.17 2.17
C VAL A 199 4.04 -19.71 1.97
N LEU A 200 4.68 -19.36 0.84
CA LEU A 200 5.04 -17.97 0.54
C LEU A 200 3.79 -17.10 0.39
N TYR A 201 2.72 -17.63 -0.21
CA TYR A 201 1.45 -16.93 -0.34
C TYR A 201 0.85 -16.58 1.03
N PHE A 202 0.78 -17.55 1.95
CA PHE A 202 0.35 -17.31 3.32
C PHE A 202 1.21 -16.24 4.01
N ILE A 203 2.54 -16.38 3.92
CA ILE A 203 3.49 -15.46 4.55
C ILE A 203 3.31 -14.04 4.02
N VAL A 204 3.16 -13.86 2.71
CA VAL A 204 3.02 -12.53 2.12
C VAL A 204 1.80 -11.79 2.69
N PHE A 205 0.65 -12.46 2.82
CA PHE A 205 -0.53 -11.86 3.45
C PHE A 205 -0.32 -11.58 4.93
N TYR A 206 0.26 -12.54 5.66
CA TYR A 206 0.58 -12.38 7.08
C TYR A 206 1.48 -11.16 7.30
N VAL A 207 2.54 -11.00 6.51
CA VAL A 207 3.50 -9.90 6.60
C VAL A 207 2.83 -8.57 6.21
N ALA A 208 2.05 -8.55 5.13
CA ALA A 208 1.39 -7.34 4.66
C ALA A 208 0.50 -6.71 5.76
N VAL A 209 -0.26 -7.54 6.49
CA VAL A 209 -1.24 -7.02 7.45
C VAL A 209 -0.71 -6.94 8.88
N ASN A 210 0.13 -7.88 9.33
CA ASN A 210 0.59 -7.89 10.73
C ASN A 210 1.92 -7.15 10.93
N ILE A 211 2.65 -6.86 9.86
CA ILE A 211 3.96 -6.18 9.95
C ILE A 211 3.93 -4.87 9.15
N VAL A 212 3.62 -4.93 7.86
CA VAL A 212 3.70 -3.76 6.97
C VAL A 212 2.63 -2.72 7.32
N SER A 213 1.34 -3.09 7.38
CA SER A 213 0.25 -2.13 7.69
C SER A 213 0.51 -1.38 9.01
N PRO A 214 0.80 -2.04 10.16
CA PRO A 214 1.05 -1.33 11.42
C PRO A 214 2.30 -0.46 11.40
N GLN A 215 3.40 -0.91 10.79
CA GLN A 215 4.64 -0.14 10.71
C GLN A 215 4.48 1.08 9.79
N LEU A 216 3.77 0.93 8.68
CA LEU A 216 3.49 2.02 7.75
C LEU A 216 2.55 3.04 8.38
N ASN A 217 1.46 2.61 9.03
CA ASN A 217 0.57 3.50 9.77
C ASN A 217 1.35 4.35 10.78
N LYS A 218 2.21 3.72 11.60
CA LYS A 218 3.08 4.43 12.56
C LYS A 218 4.06 5.40 11.90
N THR A 219 4.54 5.08 10.69
CA THR A 219 5.47 5.95 9.96
C THR A 219 4.74 7.19 9.45
N VAL A 220 3.54 7.02 8.92
CA VAL A 220 2.70 8.12 8.44
C VAL A 220 2.18 8.95 9.62
N GLU A 221 1.82 8.35 10.75
CA GLU A 221 1.38 9.06 11.97
C GLU A 221 2.46 10.01 12.50
N LYS A 222 3.73 9.62 12.38
CA LYS A 222 4.86 10.49 12.76
C LYS A 222 5.05 11.65 11.79
N GLN A 223 4.65 11.48 10.53
CA GLN A 223 4.74 12.53 9.51
C GLN A 223 3.57 13.51 9.61
N PHE A 224 2.40 13.03 10.04
CA PHE A 224 1.15 13.77 10.17
C PHE A 224 0.58 13.60 11.60
N PRO A 225 1.24 14.15 12.64
CA PRO A 225 0.86 13.95 14.04
C PRO A 225 -0.54 14.46 14.39
N GLU A 226 -1.09 15.36 13.57
CA GLU A 226 -2.46 15.86 13.67
C GLU A 226 -3.51 14.79 13.34
N HIS A 227 -3.12 13.71 12.64
CA HIS A 227 -3.98 12.58 12.29
C HIS A 227 -3.58 11.32 13.05
N LYS A 228 -4.33 10.98 14.11
CA LYS A 228 -4.14 9.71 14.83
C LYS A 228 -4.82 8.56 14.11
N PHE A 229 -4.04 7.54 13.78
CA PHE A 229 -4.50 6.40 12.99
C PHE A 229 -4.90 5.20 13.87
N ILE A 230 -4.48 5.19 15.15
CA ILE A 230 -4.77 4.16 16.16
C ILE A 230 -5.86 4.64 17.11
#